data_AF-A0A3B0UT96-F1
#
_entry.id   AF-A0A3B0UT96-F1
#
_cell.length_a   1.000
_cell.length_b   1.000
_cell.length_c   1.000
_cell.angle_alpha   90.00
_cell.angle_beta   90.00
_cell.angle_gamma   90.00
#
_symmetry.space_group_name_H-M   'P 1'
#
loop_
_entity.id
_entity.type
_entity.pdbx_description
1 polymer ?
#
loop_
_entity_poly.entity_id
_entity_poly.type
_entity_poly.pdbx_seq_one_letter_code
_entity_poly.pdbx_strand_id
1 'polypeptide(L)'
;MNILYKLTFFLFFVVAHLTSFSQTIVTPATGGNSICLNNGPSTSDYYNLSDIIIAEQTVTDFASPNSDRTYVIGFSGGFFEFEAGVGNVIVTGSGVSLGGTPITVTTNNIIITVAYYNASDVAINSIIISGIRVRATGGGSGEIRRTGGSINMNANMVGDAQNHATLEANIPPVANLVNDHGSVT
;
A
#
# COMPACT_ATOMS: atom_id res chain seq x y z
N MET A 1 33.23 12.52 44.38
CA MET A 1 33.43 11.42 43.41
C MET A 1 32.10 10.71 43.09
N ASN A 2 31.06 11.43 42.65
CA ASN A 2 29.69 10.85 42.45
C ASN A 2 28.88 11.46 41.29
N ILE A 3 29.40 12.50 40.61
CA ILE A 3 28.72 13.18 39.49
C ILE A 3 29.18 12.61 38.14
N LEU A 4 30.46 12.20 38.04
CA LEU A 4 31.03 11.67 36.81
C LEU A 4 30.42 10.32 36.37
N TYR A 5 30.01 9.47 37.32
CA TYR A 5 29.33 8.18 37.06
C TYR A 5 27.86 8.33 36.63
N LYS A 6 27.18 9.40 37.05
CA LYS A 6 25.77 9.65 36.68
C LYS A 6 25.65 10.19 35.26
N LEU A 7 26.63 10.97 34.81
CA LEU A 7 26.66 11.55 33.47
C LEU A 7 26.96 10.50 32.38
N THR A 8 27.83 9.52 32.68
CA THR A 8 28.14 8.40 31.75
C THR A 8 26.98 7.41 31.62
N PHE A 9 26.22 7.16 32.68
CA PHE A 9 25.05 6.26 32.62
C PHE A 9 23.90 6.86 31.80
N PHE A 10 23.69 8.19 31.88
CA PHE A 10 22.68 8.89 31.07
C PHE A 10 23.06 8.95 29.59
N LEU A 11 24.35 9.13 29.27
CA LEU A 11 24.83 9.15 27.88
C LEU A 11 24.70 7.77 27.20
N PHE A 12 24.88 6.68 27.94
CA PHE A 12 24.68 5.31 27.40
C PHE A 12 23.20 5.02 27.09
N PHE A 13 22.27 5.57 27.90
CA PHE A 13 20.83 5.38 27.70
C PHE A 13 20.28 6.17 26.51
N VAL A 14 20.84 7.36 26.23
CA VAL A 14 20.45 8.21 25.09
C VAL A 14 21.00 7.66 23.77
N VAL A 15 22.19 7.05 23.77
CA VAL A 15 22.78 6.44 22.55
C VAL A 15 22.12 5.09 22.20
N ALA A 16 21.62 4.33 23.19
CA ALA A 16 20.90 3.07 22.96
C ALA A 16 19.48 3.22 22.35
N HIS A 17 18.93 4.44 22.30
CA HIS A 17 17.58 4.70 21.75
C HIS A 17 17.59 5.24 20.31
N LEU A 18 18.77 5.32 19.67
CA LEU A 18 18.91 5.79 18.29
C LEU A 18 19.27 4.66 17.30
N THR A 19 19.25 3.40 17.73
CA THR A 19 19.23 2.29 16.78
C THR A 19 17.88 2.35 16.08
N SER A 20 17.83 2.93 14.87
CA SER A 20 16.67 2.79 14.01
C SER A 20 16.42 1.29 13.88
N PHE A 21 15.29 0.82 14.43
CA PHE A 21 14.82 -0.52 14.12
C PHE A 21 14.81 -0.63 12.61
N SER A 22 15.34 -1.74 12.09
CA SER A 22 15.18 -2.03 10.69
C SER A 22 13.68 -2.12 10.37
N GLN A 23 13.29 -1.53 9.25
CA GLN A 23 11.89 -1.28 8.92
C GLN A 23 11.65 -1.58 7.45
N THR A 24 10.46 -2.13 7.18
CA THR A 24 9.93 -2.18 5.83
C THR A 24 9.65 -0.76 5.34
N ILE A 25 10.14 -0.41 4.15
CA ILE A 25 9.80 0.84 3.45
C ILE A 25 8.67 0.55 2.48
N VAL A 26 7.62 1.37 2.52
CA VAL A 26 6.61 1.43 1.47
C VAL A 26 6.84 2.70 0.66
N THR A 27 7.07 2.53 -0.63
CA THR A 27 7.00 3.59 -1.64
C THR A 27 5.58 3.62 -2.19
N PRO A 28 4.77 4.63 -1.86
CA PRO A 28 3.38 4.68 -2.28
C PRO A 28 3.26 4.89 -3.79
N ALA A 29 2.21 4.33 -4.39
CA ALA A 29 1.85 4.65 -5.76
C ALA A 29 1.35 6.09 -5.90
N THR A 30 1.65 6.67 -7.05
CA THR A 30 1.22 7.98 -7.53
C THR A 30 0.16 7.82 -8.64
N GLY A 31 -0.43 8.92 -9.10
CA GLY A 31 -1.47 8.90 -10.14
C GLY A 31 -2.91 8.83 -9.60
N GLY A 32 -3.08 8.75 -8.28
CA GLY A 32 -4.39 8.75 -7.62
C GLY A 32 -4.98 10.13 -7.34
N ASN A 33 -4.22 11.20 -7.60
CA ASN A 33 -4.68 12.56 -7.37
C ASN A 33 -5.50 13.03 -8.58
N SER A 34 -6.71 13.58 -8.34
CA SER A 34 -7.62 14.07 -9.39
C SER A 34 -8.32 13.00 -10.24
N ILE A 35 -8.82 11.94 -9.59
CA ILE A 35 -9.72 10.98 -10.22
C ILE A 35 -11.10 11.65 -10.38
N CYS A 36 -11.60 11.79 -11.60
CA CYS A 36 -12.92 12.38 -11.81
C CYS A 36 -14.04 11.36 -11.53
N LEU A 37 -15.03 11.75 -10.72
CA LEU A 37 -16.24 10.97 -10.51
C LEU A 37 -17.14 11.09 -11.76
N ASN A 38 -17.01 10.13 -12.69
CA ASN A 38 -17.79 9.96 -13.92
C ASN A 38 -17.82 11.14 -14.92
N ASN A 39 -17.23 10.94 -16.10
CA ASN A 39 -17.56 11.70 -17.31
C ASN A 39 -18.73 11.02 -18.06
N GLY A 40 -19.94 11.06 -17.51
CA GLY A 40 -21.18 10.68 -18.21
C GLY A 40 -21.53 9.18 -18.27
N PRO A 41 -22.67 8.81 -18.89
CA PRO A 41 -23.31 7.49 -18.80
C PRO A 41 -22.59 6.34 -19.54
N SER A 42 -21.35 6.52 -19.97
CA SER A 42 -20.66 5.52 -20.81
C SER A 42 -19.17 5.29 -20.53
N THR A 43 -18.58 5.86 -19.48
CA THR A 43 -17.13 5.69 -19.24
C THR A 43 -16.84 5.05 -17.89
N SER A 44 -16.57 3.74 -17.94
CA SER A 44 -15.87 2.96 -16.93
C SER A 44 -14.37 3.30 -16.93
N ASP A 45 -14.03 4.57 -16.72
CA ASP A 45 -12.64 5.01 -16.84
C ASP A 45 -11.89 4.70 -15.54
N TYR A 46 -11.15 3.59 -15.58
CA TYR A 46 -10.17 3.24 -14.58
C TYR A 46 -8.86 4.00 -14.83
N TYR A 47 -8.33 4.63 -13.79
CA TYR A 47 -7.09 5.38 -13.77
C TYR A 47 -5.95 4.46 -13.34
N ASN A 48 -4.83 4.53 -14.06
CA ASN A 48 -3.64 3.78 -13.72
C ASN A 48 -2.95 4.43 -12.52
N LEU A 49 -2.57 3.62 -11.53
CA LEU A 49 -1.61 4.05 -10.53
C LEU A 49 -0.20 3.62 -10.94
N SER A 50 0.80 4.33 -10.45
CA SER A 50 2.18 3.83 -10.51
C SER A 50 2.35 2.60 -9.61
N ASP A 51 3.54 2.03 -9.63
CA ASP A 51 3.84 0.87 -8.81
C ASP A 51 3.84 1.21 -7.31
N ILE A 52 3.41 0.25 -6.50
CA ILE A 52 3.61 0.23 -5.05
C ILE A 52 4.81 -0.67 -4.78
N ILE A 53 5.82 -0.16 -4.08
CA ILE A 53 7.04 -0.92 -3.77
C ILE A 53 7.17 -1.06 -2.27
N ILE A 54 7.22 -2.29 -1.78
CA ILE A 54 7.40 -2.64 -0.37
C ILE A 54 8.76 -3.33 -0.28
N ALA A 55 9.75 -2.72 0.37
CA ALA A 55 11.12 -3.22 0.41
C ALA A 55 11.61 -3.37 1.85
N GLU A 56 12.41 -4.41 2.11
CA GLU A 56 13.10 -4.59 3.38
C GLU A 56 14.34 -3.70 3.42
N GLN A 57 14.66 -3.14 4.60
CA GLN A 57 15.93 -2.42 4.78
C GLN A 57 17.02 -3.35 5.29
N THR A 58 16.65 -4.35 6.10
CA THR A 58 17.51 -5.47 6.44
C THR A 58 16.80 -6.78 6.17
N VAL A 59 17.59 -7.82 5.93
CA VAL A 59 17.17 -9.20 5.65
C VAL A 59 16.30 -9.86 6.75
N THR A 60 15.98 -9.13 7.81
CA THR A 60 15.16 -9.59 8.94
C THR A 60 13.82 -8.87 9.06
N ASP A 61 13.52 -7.89 8.20
CA ASP A 61 12.28 -7.12 8.30
C ASP A 61 11.08 -7.88 7.75
N PHE A 62 11.32 -8.73 6.75
CA PHE A 62 10.35 -9.69 6.29
C PHE A 62 10.65 -11.00 7.01
N ALA A 63 9.73 -11.45 7.85
CA ALA A 63 9.90 -12.75 8.47
C ALA A 63 9.92 -13.83 7.38
N SER A 64 10.97 -14.65 7.33
CA SER A 64 11.03 -15.81 6.45
C SER A 64 9.78 -16.66 6.70
N PRO A 65 8.88 -16.79 5.71
CA PRO A 65 7.69 -17.60 5.88
C PRO A 65 8.11 -19.05 6.12
N ASN A 66 7.33 -19.79 6.91
CA ASN A 66 7.46 -21.25 7.10
C ASN A 66 6.29 -22.03 6.46
N SER A 67 5.41 -21.30 5.78
CA SER A 67 4.22 -21.72 5.04
C SER A 67 3.80 -20.57 4.15
N ASP A 68 2.97 -20.80 3.13
CA ASP A 68 2.43 -19.70 2.33
C ASP A 68 1.79 -18.63 3.23
N ARG A 69 2.07 -17.37 2.92
CA ARG A 69 1.54 -16.22 3.67
C ARG A 69 0.89 -15.25 2.71
N THR A 70 -0.10 -14.52 3.21
CA THR A 70 -0.79 -13.51 2.41
C THR A 70 -0.42 -12.10 2.84
N TYR A 71 -0.38 -11.19 1.89
CA TYR A 71 -0.33 -9.75 2.07
C TYR A 71 -1.59 -9.15 1.48
N VAL A 72 -2.35 -8.39 2.27
CA VAL A 72 -3.64 -7.83 1.83
C VAL A 72 -3.63 -6.33 2.01
N ILE A 73 -3.84 -5.62 0.90
CA ILE A 73 -4.07 -4.17 0.88
C ILE A 73 -5.46 -3.87 0.34
N GLY A 74 -6.02 -2.76 0.79
CA GLY A 74 -7.34 -2.30 0.36
C GLY A 74 -7.54 -0.84 0.68
N PHE A 75 -8.69 -0.31 0.30
CA PHE A 75 -9.01 1.09 0.57
C PHE A 75 -9.34 1.31 2.05
N SER A 76 -8.80 2.38 2.63
CA SER A 76 -9.31 2.97 3.87
C SER A 76 -10.32 4.07 3.51
N GLY A 77 -11.43 3.70 2.89
CA GLY A 77 -12.47 4.62 2.43
C GLY A 77 -13.46 3.94 1.48
N GLY A 78 -14.66 4.50 1.34
CA GLY A 78 -15.75 3.90 0.54
C GLY A 78 -15.94 4.51 -0.86
N PHE A 79 -15.01 5.37 -1.30
CA PHE A 79 -15.18 6.20 -2.50
C PHE A 79 -14.41 5.69 -3.72
N PHE A 80 -13.73 4.56 -3.62
CA PHE A 80 -12.89 4.01 -4.67
C PHE A 80 -13.08 2.51 -4.80
N GLU A 81 -12.86 1.99 -6.00
CA GLU A 81 -12.77 0.55 -6.25
C GLU A 81 -11.63 0.24 -7.23
N PHE A 82 -11.04 -0.95 -7.09
CA PHE A 82 -10.06 -1.48 -8.03
C PHE A 82 -10.75 -2.09 -9.26
N GLU A 83 -10.03 -2.14 -10.37
CA GLU A 83 -10.43 -2.96 -11.53
C GLU A 83 -10.16 -4.43 -11.21
N ALA A 84 -11.22 -5.21 -11.01
CA ALA A 84 -11.10 -6.61 -10.62
C ALA A 84 -10.34 -7.42 -11.68
N GLY A 85 -9.40 -8.25 -11.24
CA GLY A 85 -8.55 -9.06 -12.10
C GLY A 85 -7.41 -8.31 -12.79
N VAL A 86 -7.24 -7.01 -12.56
CA VAL A 86 -6.18 -6.20 -13.20
C VAL A 86 -5.10 -5.82 -12.19
N GLY A 87 -3.88 -6.26 -12.47
CA GLY A 87 -2.69 -5.97 -11.68
C GLY A 87 -1.66 -7.09 -11.83
N ASN A 88 -0.43 -6.79 -11.42
CA ASN A 88 0.66 -7.74 -11.39
C ASN A 88 1.42 -7.63 -10.07
N VAL A 89 2.07 -8.72 -9.66
CA VAL A 89 3.00 -8.70 -8.53
C VAL A 89 4.33 -9.32 -8.91
N ILE A 90 5.41 -8.71 -8.45
CA ILE A 90 6.76 -9.27 -8.48
C ILE A 90 7.26 -9.33 -7.05
N VAL A 91 7.67 -10.52 -6.60
CA VAL A 91 8.34 -10.68 -5.31
C VAL A 91 9.79 -11.07 -5.58
N THR A 92 10.71 -10.30 -5.00
CA THR A 92 12.15 -10.51 -5.13
C THR A 92 12.72 -11.03 -3.83
N GLY A 93 13.77 -11.85 -3.91
CA GLY A 93 14.43 -12.39 -2.72
C GLY A 93 15.83 -12.91 -3.03
N SER A 94 16.61 -13.21 -2.00
CA SER A 94 17.84 -13.99 -2.16
C SER A 94 17.51 -15.41 -2.63
N GLY A 95 18.19 -15.87 -3.68
CA GLY A 95 18.14 -17.26 -4.14
C GLY A 95 16.95 -17.64 -5.04
N VAL A 96 15.94 -16.79 -5.24
CA VAL A 96 14.82 -17.07 -6.15
C VAL A 96 14.18 -15.78 -6.68
N SER A 97 13.88 -15.72 -7.98
CA SER A 97 12.71 -14.97 -8.43
C SER A 97 11.51 -15.83 -8.06
N LEU A 98 10.64 -15.37 -7.15
CA LEU A 98 9.42 -16.08 -6.79
C LEU A 98 8.39 -15.93 -7.93
N GLY A 99 8.76 -16.44 -9.10
CA GLY A 99 7.88 -16.54 -10.26
C GLY A 99 6.63 -17.32 -9.87
N GLY A 100 5.46 -16.78 -10.21
CA GLY A 100 4.17 -17.40 -9.91
C GLY A 100 3.54 -17.02 -8.58
N THR A 101 4.02 -15.98 -7.90
CA THR A 101 3.29 -15.37 -6.76
C THR A 101 1.90 -14.92 -7.25
N PRO A 102 0.80 -15.54 -6.80
CA PRO A 102 -0.54 -15.16 -7.23
C PRO A 102 -0.90 -13.78 -6.68
N ILE A 103 -1.48 -12.94 -7.54
CA ILE A 103 -2.19 -11.72 -7.17
C ILE A 103 -3.67 -11.91 -7.50
N THR A 104 -4.53 -11.60 -6.53
CA THR A 104 -5.97 -11.56 -6.71
C THR A 104 -6.43 -10.14 -6.43
N VAL A 105 -6.88 -9.45 -7.49
CA VAL A 105 -7.45 -8.10 -7.39
C VAL A 105 -8.97 -8.19 -7.40
N THR A 106 -9.59 -7.77 -6.31
CA THR A 106 -11.04 -7.60 -6.17
C THR A 106 -11.36 -6.12 -6.10
N THR A 107 -12.63 -5.73 -6.20
CA THR A 107 -13.04 -4.33 -6.13
C THR A 107 -12.58 -3.60 -4.87
N ASN A 108 -12.42 -4.31 -3.74
CA ASN A 108 -12.07 -3.69 -2.45
C ASN A 108 -10.64 -3.99 -1.98
N ASN A 109 -10.04 -5.08 -2.46
CA ASN A 109 -8.76 -5.57 -1.94
C ASN A 109 -7.88 -6.15 -3.04
N ILE A 110 -6.57 -6.01 -2.85
CA ILE A 110 -5.53 -6.76 -3.54
C ILE A 110 -4.94 -7.75 -2.55
N ILE A 111 -4.98 -9.03 -2.90
CA ILE A 111 -4.46 -10.14 -2.10
C ILE A 111 -3.28 -10.74 -2.84
N ILE A 112 -2.12 -10.78 -2.19
CA ILE A 112 -0.89 -11.36 -2.72
C ILE A 112 -0.57 -12.58 -1.86
N THR A 113 -0.36 -13.73 -2.49
CA THR A 113 0.09 -14.93 -1.80
C THR A 113 1.58 -15.11 -2.01
N VAL A 114 2.36 -14.84 -0.97
CA VAL A 114 3.79 -15.11 -0.94
C VAL A 114 3.98 -16.60 -0.65
N ALA A 115 4.44 -17.34 -1.64
CA ALA A 115 4.68 -18.77 -1.51
C ALA A 115 5.87 -19.06 -0.59
N TYR A 116 5.75 -20.11 0.22
CA TYR A 116 6.87 -20.65 0.98
C TYR A 116 7.81 -21.44 0.09
N TYR A 117 9.10 -21.14 0.19
CA TYR A 117 10.15 -21.97 -0.38
C TYR A 117 10.98 -22.58 0.75
N ASN A 118 11.03 -23.91 0.80
CA ASN A 118 11.74 -24.68 1.82
C ASN A 118 13.28 -24.71 1.60
N ALA A 119 13.82 -23.70 0.91
CA ALA A 119 15.25 -23.53 0.77
C ALA A 119 15.71 -22.60 1.91
N SER A 120 16.76 -23.02 2.61
CA SER A 120 17.26 -22.45 3.86
C SER A 120 17.62 -20.94 3.82
N ASP A 121 17.62 -20.34 2.62
CA ASP A 121 18.15 -18.99 2.34
C ASP A 121 17.16 -18.09 1.56
N VAL A 122 15.85 -18.39 1.56
CA VAL A 122 14.86 -17.53 0.89
C VAL A 122 14.42 -16.41 1.84
N ALA A 123 15.03 -15.24 1.67
CA ALA A 123 14.57 -13.97 2.23
C ALA A 123 13.76 -13.20 1.18
N ILE A 124 12.77 -12.42 1.61
CA ILE A 124 11.97 -11.57 0.73
C ILE A 124 12.53 -10.16 0.82
N ASN A 125 13.12 -9.70 -0.28
CA ASN A 125 13.72 -8.37 -0.31
C ASN A 125 12.69 -7.30 -0.66
N SER A 126 11.75 -7.62 -1.55
CA SER A 126 10.71 -6.67 -1.94
C SER A 126 9.47 -7.33 -2.55
N ILE A 127 8.34 -6.63 -2.45
CA ILE A 127 7.09 -6.88 -3.14
C ILE A 127 6.78 -5.63 -3.96
N ILE A 128 6.66 -5.80 -5.28
CA ILE A 128 6.32 -4.75 -6.23
C ILE A 128 4.95 -5.06 -6.80
N ILE A 129 4.01 -4.15 -6.66
CA ILE A 129 2.63 -4.27 -7.14
C ILE A 129 2.47 -3.25 -8.27
N SER A 130 2.18 -3.73 -9.47
CA SER A 130 2.20 -2.91 -10.69
C SER A 130 0.90 -3.04 -11.47
N GLY A 131 0.62 -2.06 -12.35
CA GLY A 131 -0.49 -2.13 -13.29
C GLY A 131 -1.87 -2.13 -12.64
N ILE A 132 -1.97 -1.73 -11.37
CA ILE A 132 -3.24 -1.59 -10.66
C ILE A 132 -4.00 -0.37 -11.20
N ARG A 133 -5.32 -0.51 -11.31
CA ARG A 133 -6.19 0.55 -11.80
C ARG A 133 -7.34 0.77 -10.84
N VAL A 134 -7.72 2.03 -10.67
CA VAL A 134 -8.76 2.45 -9.71
C VAL A 134 -9.77 3.37 -10.37
N ARG A 135 -11.00 3.38 -9.88
CA ARG A 135 -11.99 4.40 -10.22
C ARG A 135 -12.68 4.93 -8.98
N ALA A 136 -13.20 6.15 -9.07
CA ALA A 136 -14.00 6.74 -8.01
C ALA A 136 -15.46 6.23 -8.10
N THR A 137 -16.02 5.83 -6.96
CA THR A 137 -17.44 5.49 -6.78
C THR A 137 -18.21 6.60 -6.08
N GLY A 138 -17.51 7.56 -5.47
CA GLY A 138 -18.05 8.78 -4.87
C GLY A 138 -17.00 9.88 -4.80
N GLY A 139 -17.41 11.08 -4.39
CA GLY A 139 -16.48 12.19 -4.16
C GLY A 139 -15.86 12.10 -2.77
N GLY A 140 -14.54 12.28 -2.68
CA GLY A 140 -13.82 12.21 -1.41
C GLY A 140 -12.36 11.80 -1.59
N SER A 141 -11.64 11.71 -0.46
CA SER A 141 -10.28 11.20 -0.41
C SER A 141 -10.25 9.80 0.20
N GLY A 142 -9.17 9.08 -0.10
CA GLY A 142 -8.93 7.75 0.44
C GLY A 142 -7.47 7.38 0.32
N GLU A 143 -7.10 6.30 1.01
CA GLU A 143 -5.77 5.73 0.90
C GLU A 143 -5.88 4.24 0.62
N ILE A 144 -4.87 3.68 -0.03
CA ILE A 144 -4.64 2.24 -0.04
C ILE A 144 -3.74 1.94 1.16
N ARG A 145 -4.15 1.01 2.01
CA ARG A 145 -3.38 0.59 3.20
C ARG A 145 -3.37 -0.91 3.31
N ARG A 146 -2.48 -1.43 4.15
CA ARG A 146 -2.55 -2.81 4.59
C ARG A 146 -3.81 -3.05 5.43
N THR A 147 -4.66 -3.96 4.97
CA THR A 147 -5.94 -4.29 5.63
C THR A 147 -5.95 -5.68 6.24
N GLY A 148 -4.96 -6.52 5.94
CA GLY A 148 -4.86 -7.86 6.51
C GLY A 148 -3.65 -8.66 6.04
N GLY A 149 -3.86 -9.98 5.92
CA GLY A 149 -2.84 -10.95 5.57
C GLY A 149 -2.11 -11.54 6.78
N SER A 150 -1.31 -12.56 6.52
CA SER A 150 -0.60 -13.34 7.54
C SER A 150 0.93 -13.20 7.49
N ILE A 151 1.49 -12.47 6.51
CA ILE A 151 2.93 -12.20 6.46
C ILE A 151 3.33 -11.19 7.54
N ASN A 152 4.44 -11.42 8.24
CA ASN A 152 4.92 -10.48 9.24
C ASN A 152 5.98 -9.58 8.62
N MET A 153 5.78 -8.27 8.74
CA MET A 153 6.67 -7.24 8.21
C MET A 153 6.88 -6.17 9.29
N ASN A 154 8.12 -5.96 9.72
CA ASN A 154 8.40 -4.92 10.71
C ASN A 154 8.04 -3.54 10.17
N ALA A 155 7.28 -2.77 10.97
CA ALA A 155 6.74 -1.45 10.65
C ALA A 155 5.79 -1.37 9.43
N ASN A 156 5.34 -2.51 8.90
CA ASN A 156 4.28 -2.58 7.89
C ASN A 156 3.23 -3.64 8.26
N MET A 157 2.90 -3.74 9.53
CA MET A 157 1.74 -4.47 10.05
C MET A 157 0.46 -3.65 9.84
N VAL A 158 -0.71 -4.29 9.97
CA VAL A 158 -2.01 -3.61 9.83
C VAL A 158 -2.13 -2.40 10.77
N GLY A 159 -1.61 -2.51 11.99
CA GLY A 159 -1.63 -1.44 12.98
C GLY A 159 -0.71 -0.24 12.68
N ASP A 160 0.26 -0.41 11.78
CA ASP A 160 1.21 0.65 11.44
C ASP A 160 0.61 1.68 10.47
N ALA A 161 -0.51 1.33 9.82
CA ALA A 161 -1.27 2.21 8.92
C ALA A 161 -0.43 2.89 7.82
N GLN A 162 0.62 2.22 7.33
CA GLN A 162 1.44 2.75 6.24
C GLN A 162 0.62 2.97 4.97
N ASN A 163 0.77 4.16 4.38
CA ASN A 163 0.10 4.53 3.14
C ASN A 163 0.79 3.87 1.94
N HIS A 164 0.00 3.21 1.10
CA HIS A 164 0.45 2.56 -0.13
C HIS A 164 0.03 3.34 -1.38
N ALA A 165 -0.95 4.23 -1.28
CA ALA A 165 -1.31 5.21 -2.31
C ALA A 165 -2.30 6.21 -1.73
N THR A 166 -2.18 7.50 -2.08
CA THR A 166 -3.23 8.50 -1.79
C THR A 166 -4.11 8.71 -3.01
N LEU A 167 -5.42 8.77 -2.78
CA LEU A 167 -6.44 8.93 -3.80
C LEU A 167 -7.32 10.14 -3.49
N GLU A 168 -7.66 10.89 -4.51
CA GLU A 168 -8.56 12.03 -4.43
C GLU A 168 -9.54 12.01 -5.59
N ALA A 169 -10.83 11.93 -5.26
CA ALA A 169 -11.92 11.94 -6.21
C ALA A 169 -12.62 13.30 -6.23
N ASN A 170 -12.60 13.95 -7.38
CA ASN A 170 -13.26 15.23 -7.60
C ASN A 170 -14.67 15.01 -8.14
N ILE A 171 -15.65 15.64 -7.49
CA ILE A 171 -17.01 15.72 -8.02
C ILE A 171 -17.01 16.80 -9.11
N PRO A 172 -17.42 16.49 -10.35
CA PRO A 172 -17.52 17.50 -11.40
C PRO A 172 -18.53 18.60 -11.01
N PRO A 173 -18.31 19.85 -11.44
CA PRO A 173 -19.28 20.93 -11.21
C PRO A 173 -20.64 20.55 -11.80
N VAL A 174 -21.71 20.71 -11.02
CA VAL A 174 -23.08 20.58 -11.54
C VAL A 174 -23.40 21.85 -12.32
N ALA A 175 -23.53 21.74 -13.64
CA ALA A 175 -24.02 22.85 -14.46
C ALA A 175 -25.52 23.02 -14.19
N ASN A 176 -25.88 24.07 -13.44
CA ASN A 176 -27.26 24.53 -13.41
C ASN A 176 -27.55 25.12 -14.80
N LEU A 177 -28.27 24.36 -15.63
CA LEU A 177 -28.81 24.88 -16.88
C LEU A 177 -29.94 25.85 -16.51
N VAL A 178 -29.59 27.12 -16.32
CA VAL A 178 -30.59 28.20 -16.28
C VAL A 178 -31.12 28.31 -17.69
N ASN A 179 -32.35 27.85 -17.93
CA ASN A 179 -33.04 28.24 -19.15
C ASN A 179 -33.23 29.77 -19.13
N ASP A 180 -33.23 30.40 -20.30
CA ASP A 180 -33.41 31.86 -20.48
C ASP A 180 -34.74 32.39 -19.89
N HIS A 181 -35.57 31.50 -19.35
CA HIS A 181 -36.86 31.81 -18.74
C HIS A 181 -36.84 31.78 -17.20
N GLY A 182 -35.67 31.65 -16.56
CA GLY A 182 -35.52 31.76 -15.11
C GLY A 182 -36.22 30.65 -14.31
N SER A 183 -36.57 29.52 -14.94
CA SER A 183 -37.15 28.38 -14.26
C SER A 183 -36.09 27.32 -14.02
N VAL A 184 -35.78 27.10 -12.74
CA VAL A 184 -34.96 25.97 -12.28
C VAL A 184 -35.84 24.73 -12.29
N THR A 185 -35.49 23.71 -13.08
CA THR A 185 -36.00 22.34 -12.94
C THR A 185 -34.95 21.47 -12.27
#